data_AF-A0A0E3RTW4-F1
#
_entry.id   AF-A0A0E3RTW4-F1
#
_cell.length_a   1.000
_cell.length_b   1.000
_cell.length_c   1.000
_cell.angle_alpha   90.00
_cell.angle_beta   90.00
_cell.angle_gamma   90.00
#
_symmetry.space_group_name_H-M   'P 1'
#
loop_
_entity.id
_entity.type
_entity.pdbx_description
1 polymer ?
#
loop_
_entity_poly.entity_id
_entity_poly.type
_entity_poly.pdbx_seq_one_letter_code
_entity_poly.pdbx_strand_id
1 'polypeptide(L)'
;MPSKITLEIEDKCLPPFFVKQKVSIEKGEGVYVWDEEGKMYIDFTSGWGMTCIGHANPVITDALLNQGRKIIQNPNSGLTYSPARARLLSLFEGILPPNLTRVFFTNCGAEANDAAIKLACKVTGRPDIISTYQSFHGRTISTTSATGQAKHRDRYNPLMPNYRFVPYNDIEALKRSLDDNVAAVIIEPIQGEGGVCIPSEGYLKEADILCKNNGSLLIMDEIQTGFFRTGPAFVTGSCGV
;
A
#
# COMPACT_ATOMS: atom_id res chain seq x y z
N MET A 1 8.86 -13.39 27.55
CA MET A 1 8.60 -14.81 27.94
C MET A 1 9.71 -15.66 27.32
N PRO A 2 9.95 -16.93 27.66
CA PRO A 2 10.83 -17.76 26.82
C PRO A 2 10.21 -17.94 25.44
N SER A 3 10.97 -17.88 24.33
CA SER A 3 10.42 -17.97 22.96
C SER A 3 9.52 -19.19 22.78
N LYS A 4 9.85 -20.30 23.43
CA LYS A 4 9.06 -21.53 23.38
C LYS A 4 7.61 -21.31 23.83
N ILE A 5 7.39 -20.57 24.92
CA ILE A 5 6.04 -20.30 25.44
C ILE A 5 5.27 -19.41 24.47
N THR A 6 5.94 -18.38 23.92
CA THR A 6 5.34 -17.47 22.93
C THR A 6 4.89 -18.23 21.68
N LEU A 7 5.75 -19.09 21.13
CA LEU A 7 5.42 -19.92 19.97
C LEU A 7 4.23 -20.86 20.25
N GLU A 8 4.22 -21.54 21.39
CA GLU A 8 3.13 -22.45 21.78
C GLU A 8 1.79 -21.73 21.94
N ILE A 9 1.78 -20.53 22.54
CA ILE A 9 0.57 -19.71 22.68
C ILE A 9 0.07 -19.29 21.31
N GLU A 10 0.94 -18.78 20.44
CA GLU A 10 0.55 -18.33 19.12
C GLU A 10 0.02 -19.48 18.25
N ASP A 11 0.68 -20.64 18.23
CA ASP A 11 0.23 -21.80 17.46
C ASP A 11 -1.11 -22.35 17.98
N LYS A 12 -1.36 -22.25 19.28
CA LYS A 12 -2.61 -22.69 19.90
C LYS A 12 -3.77 -21.70 19.66
N CYS A 13 -3.50 -20.40 19.73
CA CYS A 13 -4.54 -19.37 19.82
C CYS A 13 -4.79 -18.64 18.51
N LEU A 14 -3.85 -18.64 17.54
CA LEU A 14 -4.04 -17.97 16.26
C LEU A 14 -4.41 -18.97 15.16
N PRO A 15 -5.34 -18.62 14.26
CA PRO A 15 -5.55 -19.37 13.04
C PRO A 15 -4.27 -19.39 12.19
N PRO A 16 -3.97 -20.51 11.48
CA PRO A 16 -2.73 -20.68 10.72
C PRO A 16 -2.79 -19.94 9.37
N PHE A 17 -2.92 -18.61 9.39
CA PHE A 17 -2.95 -17.78 8.19
C PHE A 17 -1.61 -17.77 7.43
N PHE A 18 -0.50 -18.06 8.13
CA PHE A 18 0.86 -18.02 7.60
C PHE A 18 1.68 -19.18 8.17
N VAL A 19 2.70 -19.60 7.43
CA VAL A 19 3.76 -20.48 7.95
C VAL A 19 4.78 -19.60 8.66
N LYS A 20 4.86 -19.71 9.98
CA LYS A 20 5.74 -18.89 10.81
C LYS A 20 7.15 -19.45 10.85
N GLN A 21 8.15 -18.56 10.84
CA GLN A 21 9.50 -18.91 11.23
C GLN A 21 9.55 -19.11 12.75
N LYS A 22 10.36 -20.06 13.24
CA LYS A 22 10.50 -20.35 14.68
C LYS A 22 11.43 -19.34 15.36
N VAL A 23 11.06 -18.06 15.31
CA VAL A 23 11.79 -16.92 15.89
C VAL A 23 10.77 -16.01 16.55
N SER A 24 10.99 -15.64 17.82
CA SER A 24 10.11 -14.74 18.58
C SER A 24 10.82 -13.41 18.81
N ILE A 25 10.48 -12.39 18.01
CA ILE A 25 11.13 -11.06 18.09
C ILE A 25 10.47 -10.22 19.18
N GLU A 26 11.26 -9.69 20.12
CA GLU A 26 10.77 -8.90 21.27
C GLU A 26 11.21 -7.43 21.24
N LYS A 27 12.43 -7.15 20.74
CA LYS A 27 12.99 -5.79 20.71
C LYS A 27 13.43 -5.44 19.29
N GLY A 28 13.30 -4.16 18.92
CA GLY A 28 13.93 -3.59 17.73
C GLY A 28 14.54 -2.22 18.00
N GLU A 29 15.62 -1.89 17.30
CA GLU A 29 16.34 -0.61 17.39
C GLU A 29 17.09 -0.36 16.08
N GLY A 30 16.73 0.71 15.37
CA GLY A 30 17.31 0.99 14.05
C GLY A 30 17.05 -0.16 13.08
N VAL A 31 18.10 -0.77 12.55
CA VAL A 31 18.01 -1.94 11.63
C VAL A 31 18.12 -3.28 12.34
N TYR A 32 18.26 -3.29 13.66
CA TYR A 32 18.47 -4.49 14.45
C TYR A 32 17.19 -4.92 15.16
N VAL A 33 17.01 -6.23 15.30
CA VAL A 33 15.98 -6.83 16.14
C VAL A 33 16.60 -7.92 17.01
N TRP A 34 16.00 -8.19 18.16
CA TRP A 34 16.43 -9.22 19.09
C TRP A 34 15.27 -10.15 19.39
N ASP A 35 15.55 -11.45 19.43
CA ASP A 35 14.60 -12.42 19.98
C ASP A 35 14.56 -12.39 21.51
N GLU A 36 13.60 -13.10 22.11
CA GLU A 36 13.42 -13.19 23.57
C GLU A 36 14.63 -13.85 24.28
N GLU A 37 15.50 -14.56 23.55
CA GLU A 37 16.77 -15.09 24.06
C GLU A 37 17.95 -14.09 23.94
N GLY A 38 17.70 -12.90 23.39
CA GLY A 38 18.70 -11.85 23.21
C GLY A 38 19.61 -12.02 22.00
N LYS A 39 19.32 -12.97 21.10
CA LYS A 39 20.06 -13.10 19.85
C LYS A 39 19.62 -11.99 18.90
N MET A 40 20.63 -11.28 18.38
CA MET A 40 20.45 -10.16 17.48
C MET A 40 20.38 -10.62 16.01
N TYR A 41 19.52 -9.96 15.24
CA TYR A 41 19.38 -10.10 13.80
C TYR A 41 19.43 -8.72 13.14
N ILE A 42 19.85 -8.68 11.88
CA ILE A 42 19.68 -7.50 11.04
C ILE A 42 18.39 -7.71 10.23
N ASP A 43 17.47 -6.76 10.31
CA ASP A 43 16.17 -6.83 9.63
C ASP A 43 16.26 -6.27 8.20
N PHE A 44 16.40 -7.17 7.23
CA PHE A 44 16.33 -6.85 5.80
C PHE A 44 14.88 -6.87 5.25
N THR A 45 13.89 -7.23 6.06
CA THR A 45 12.48 -7.24 5.66
C THR A 45 11.85 -5.86 5.85
N SER A 46 12.26 -5.14 6.89
CA SER A 46 11.66 -3.87 7.32
C SER A 46 10.13 -3.93 7.46
N GLY A 47 9.58 -5.08 7.82
CA GLY A 47 8.13 -5.31 7.85
C GLY A 47 7.45 -5.00 6.51
N TRP A 48 8.00 -5.52 5.41
CA TRP A 48 7.54 -5.24 4.04
C TRP A 48 7.63 -3.76 3.64
N GLY A 49 8.65 -3.07 4.16
CA GLY A 49 8.93 -1.66 3.85
C GLY A 49 8.42 -0.66 4.87
N MET A 50 7.63 -1.09 5.87
CA MET A 50 7.04 -0.25 6.92
C MET A 50 8.05 0.45 7.82
N THR A 51 9.04 -0.28 8.36
CA THR A 51 10.02 0.29 9.29
C THR A 51 11.18 0.97 8.55
N CYS A 52 10.84 1.82 7.58
CA CYS A 52 11.79 2.49 6.67
C CYS A 52 12.77 3.44 7.37
N ILE A 53 12.41 3.97 8.55
CA ILE A 53 13.28 4.79 9.40
C ILE A 53 13.69 4.09 10.70
N GLY A 54 13.68 2.76 10.66
CA GLY A 54 14.13 1.88 11.73
C GLY A 54 13.09 1.58 12.81
N HIS A 55 13.36 0.52 13.56
CA HIS A 55 12.57 0.10 14.71
C HIS A 55 12.75 1.05 15.90
N ALA A 56 11.66 1.25 16.65
CA ALA A 56 11.61 2.06 17.87
C ALA A 56 12.26 3.45 17.75
N ASN A 57 12.07 4.10 16.59
CA ASN A 57 12.65 5.42 16.34
C ASN A 57 12.19 6.44 17.40
N PRO A 58 13.11 7.09 18.15
CA PRO A 58 12.77 7.96 19.28
C PRO A 58 11.88 9.13 18.88
N VAL A 59 12.04 9.66 17.66
CA VAL A 59 11.19 10.75 17.14
C VAL A 59 9.74 10.29 17.00
N ILE A 60 9.51 9.07 16.50
CA ILE A 60 8.15 8.50 16.38
C ILE A 60 7.59 8.18 17.76
N THR A 61 8.35 7.46 18.60
CA THR A 61 7.84 6.99 19.89
C THR A 61 7.49 8.16 20.81
N ASP A 62 8.32 9.21 20.83
CA ASP A 62 8.04 10.41 21.63
C ASP A 62 6.82 11.17 21.08
N ALA A 63 6.67 11.27 19.76
CA ALA A 63 5.49 11.90 19.14
C ALA A 63 4.20 11.14 19.50
N LEU A 64 4.23 9.80 19.45
CA LEU A 64 3.10 8.95 19.83
C LEU A 64 2.74 9.11 21.31
N LEU A 65 3.72 9.05 22.22
CA LEU A 65 3.50 9.24 23.66
C LEU A 65 2.94 10.63 23.97
N ASN A 66 3.51 11.67 23.35
CA ASN A 66 3.07 13.04 23.57
C ASN A 66 1.66 13.30 23.05
N GLN A 67 1.31 12.75 21.89
CA GLN A 67 -0.03 12.89 21.34
C GLN A 67 -1.04 12.03 22.13
N GLY A 68 -0.69 10.80 22.49
CA GLY A 68 -1.55 9.87 23.23
C GLY A 68 -1.95 10.39 24.62
N ARG A 69 -1.05 11.12 25.31
CA ARG A 69 -1.37 11.81 26.57
C ARG A 69 -2.37 12.95 26.41
N LYS A 70 -2.50 13.52 25.21
CA LYS A 70 -3.44 14.62 24.92
C LYS A 70 -4.78 14.07 24.45
N ILE A 71 -4.76 13.30 23.36
CA ILE A 71 -5.93 12.69 22.74
C ILE A 71 -5.49 11.62 21.74
N ILE A 72 -6.06 10.42 21.89
CA ILE A 72 -5.82 9.28 20.98
C ILE A 72 -6.77 9.35 19.78
N GLN A 73 -8.05 9.62 20.02
CA GLN A 73 -9.09 9.68 19.00
C GLN A 73 -9.92 10.94 19.17
N ASN A 74 -10.15 11.66 18.08
CA ASN A 74 -10.99 12.85 18.11
C ASN A 74 -12.46 12.43 18.38
N PRO A 75 -13.17 13.09 19.32
CA PRO A 75 -14.55 12.70 19.69
C PRO A 75 -15.50 12.59 18.50
N ASN A 76 -15.34 13.45 17.49
CA ASN A 76 -16.11 13.42 16.25
C ASN A 76 -15.17 13.27 15.05
N SER A 77 -14.44 12.16 15.00
CA SER A 77 -13.42 11.90 13.97
C SER A 77 -13.97 12.10 12.55
N GLY A 78 -13.25 12.88 11.75
CA GLY A 78 -13.68 13.28 10.39
C GLY A 78 -14.61 14.50 10.33
N LEU A 79 -15.33 14.83 11.41
CA LEU A 79 -16.27 15.97 11.45
C LEU A 79 -15.72 17.19 12.17
N THR A 80 -14.70 17.02 13.01
CA THR A 80 -13.99 18.10 13.71
C THR A 80 -12.58 18.27 13.18
N TYR A 81 -12.07 19.50 13.24
CA TYR A 81 -10.69 19.81 12.90
C TYR A 81 -9.71 19.15 13.89
N SER A 82 -8.50 18.87 13.42
CA SER A 82 -7.41 18.32 14.24
C SER A 82 -6.12 19.07 13.93
N PRO A 83 -5.48 19.72 14.92
CA PRO A 83 -4.19 20.39 14.72
C PRO A 83 -3.09 19.44 14.23
N ALA A 84 -3.09 18.18 14.68
CA ALA A 84 -2.15 17.17 14.20
C ALA A 84 -2.36 16.84 12.72
N ARG A 85 -3.63 16.70 12.31
CA ARG A 85 -3.99 16.48 10.90
C ARG A 85 -3.63 17.67 10.02
N ALA A 86 -3.88 18.89 10.48
CA ALA A 86 -3.52 20.10 9.75
C ALA A 86 -2.00 20.21 9.52
N ARG A 87 -1.18 19.91 10.55
CA ARG A 87 0.28 19.87 10.39
C ARG A 87 0.74 18.82 9.39
N LEU A 88 0.16 17.61 9.45
CA LEU A 88 0.50 16.54 8.51
C LEU A 88 0.12 16.91 7.07
N LEU A 89 -1.06 17.50 6.86
CA LEU A 89 -1.48 18.01 5.55
C LEU A 89 -0.52 19.07 4.99
N SER A 90 -0.09 20.02 5.83
CA SER A 90 0.88 21.05 5.43
C SER A 90 2.25 20.46 5.07
N LEU A 91 2.68 19.38 5.73
CA LEU A 91 3.90 18.66 5.33
C LEU A 91 3.73 17.94 3.99
N PHE A 92 2.55 17.37 3.73
CA PHE A 92 2.26 16.72 2.45
C PHE A 92 2.36 17.67 1.26
N GLU A 93 1.93 18.93 1.41
CA GLU A 93 2.07 19.94 0.34
C GLU A 93 3.52 20.11 -0.13
N GLY A 94 4.51 19.85 0.74
CA GLY A 94 5.93 19.95 0.40
C GLY A 94 6.55 18.69 -0.24
N ILE A 95 5.85 17.54 -0.23
CA ILE A 95 6.40 16.25 -0.71
C ILE A 95 5.56 15.57 -1.79
N LEU A 96 4.28 15.91 -1.89
CA LEU A 96 3.41 15.33 -2.92
C LEU A 96 3.70 15.94 -4.29
N PRO A 97 3.51 15.18 -5.38
CA PRO A 97 3.45 15.73 -6.72
C PRO A 97 2.47 16.92 -6.81
N PRO A 98 2.79 18.01 -7.55
CA PRO A 98 1.98 19.24 -7.56
C PRO A 98 0.51 19.07 -7.98
N ASN A 99 0.20 18.03 -8.74
CA ASN A 99 -1.15 17.67 -9.17
C ASN A 99 -1.98 16.95 -8.08
N LEU A 100 -1.35 16.43 -7.02
CA LEU A 100 -2.03 15.78 -5.90
C LEU A 100 -2.38 16.79 -4.81
N THR A 101 -3.56 17.40 -4.94
CA THR A 101 -3.97 18.56 -4.14
C THR A 101 -4.90 18.23 -2.96
N ARG A 102 -5.29 16.97 -2.79
CA ARG A 102 -6.23 16.51 -1.75
C ARG A 102 -5.76 15.18 -1.17
N VAL A 103 -5.92 15.03 0.14
CA VAL A 103 -5.51 13.83 0.88
C VAL A 103 -6.70 13.29 1.66
N PHE A 104 -6.92 11.98 1.55
CA PHE A 104 -7.89 11.24 2.34
C PHE A 104 -7.12 10.20 3.19
N PHE A 105 -7.38 10.18 4.49
CA PHE A 105 -6.67 9.32 5.43
C PHE A 105 -7.45 8.02 5.69
N THR A 106 -6.74 6.89 5.65
CA THR A 106 -7.24 5.56 6.02
C THR A 106 -6.26 4.89 6.98
N ASN A 107 -6.58 3.68 7.45
CA ASN A 107 -5.78 2.96 8.44
C ASN A 107 -4.84 1.92 7.80
N CYS A 108 -5.15 1.45 6.59
CA CYS A 108 -4.30 0.52 5.87
C CYS A 108 -4.36 0.74 4.35
N GLY A 109 -3.40 0.13 3.65
CA GLY A 109 -3.29 0.20 2.19
C GLY A 109 -4.53 -0.32 1.45
N ALA A 110 -5.14 -1.40 1.93
CA ALA A 110 -6.35 -1.94 1.32
C ALA A 110 -7.54 -0.97 1.41
N GLU A 111 -7.67 -0.20 2.49
CA GLU A 111 -8.68 0.87 2.60
C GLU A 111 -8.36 2.05 1.68
N ALA A 112 -7.08 2.40 1.53
CA ALA A 112 -6.65 3.47 0.62
C ALA A 112 -6.99 3.13 -0.83
N ASN A 113 -6.66 1.91 -1.28
CA ASN A 113 -6.97 1.43 -2.62
C ASN A 113 -8.48 1.29 -2.86
N ASP A 114 -9.24 0.78 -1.88
CA ASP A 114 -10.71 0.73 -2.01
C ASP A 114 -11.31 2.14 -2.15
N ALA A 115 -10.83 3.11 -1.37
CA ALA A 115 -11.26 4.50 -1.48
C ALA A 115 -10.91 5.11 -2.85
N ALA A 116 -9.72 4.84 -3.38
CA ALA A 116 -9.28 5.31 -4.68
C ALA A 116 -10.12 4.71 -5.82
N ILE A 117 -10.38 3.40 -5.79
CA ILE A 117 -11.25 2.70 -6.76
C ILE A 117 -12.66 3.28 -6.72
N LYS A 118 -13.24 3.43 -5.52
CA LYS A 118 -14.58 4.01 -5.36
C LYS A 118 -14.66 5.44 -5.87
N LEU A 119 -13.64 6.26 -5.61
CA LEU A 119 -13.57 7.62 -6.13
C LEU A 119 -13.53 7.60 -7.66
N ALA A 120 -12.71 6.73 -8.27
CA ALA A 120 -12.61 6.61 -9.71
C ALA A 120 -13.94 6.21 -10.37
N CYS A 121 -14.61 5.17 -9.87
CA CYS A 121 -15.95 4.79 -10.35
C CYS A 121 -16.95 5.93 -10.18
N LYS A 122 -16.93 6.63 -9.04
CA LYS A 122 -17.85 7.72 -8.76
C LYS A 122 -17.69 8.90 -9.73
N VAL A 123 -16.45 9.31 -10.03
CA VAL A 123 -16.22 10.51 -10.86
C VAL A 123 -16.36 10.22 -12.35
N THR A 124 -16.02 9.01 -12.79
CA THR A 124 -16.15 8.60 -14.19
C THR A 124 -17.55 8.09 -14.55
N GLY A 125 -18.31 7.59 -13.56
CA GLY A 125 -19.58 6.87 -13.78
C GLY A 125 -19.38 5.48 -14.39
N ARG A 126 -18.15 5.00 -14.47
CA ARG A 126 -17.75 3.76 -15.12
C ARG A 126 -17.49 2.65 -14.09
N PRO A 127 -17.77 1.37 -14.40
CA PRO A 127 -17.63 0.29 -13.42
C PRO A 127 -16.30 -0.48 -13.49
N ASP A 128 -15.57 -0.43 -14.60
CA ASP A 128 -14.48 -1.38 -14.83
C ASP A 128 -13.14 -0.89 -14.30
N ILE A 129 -12.38 -1.82 -13.72
CA ILE A 129 -11.04 -1.61 -13.19
C ILE A 129 -10.09 -2.56 -13.91
N ILE A 130 -8.99 -2.02 -14.43
CA ILE A 130 -7.87 -2.81 -14.95
C ILE A 130 -6.77 -2.85 -13.90
N SER A 131 -6.29 -4.03 -13.55
CA SER A 131 -5.04 -4.22 -12.80
C SER A 131 -4.07 -5.09 -13.61
N THR A 132 -2.91 -5.38 -13.04
CA THR A 132 -1.85 -6.14 -13.69
C THR A 132 -1.67 -7.52 -13.05
N TYR A 133 -1.27 -8.52 -13.83
CA TYR A 133 -0.94 -9.83 -13.26
C TYR A 133 0.22 -9.70 -12.25
N GLN A 134 0.19 -10.54 -11.21
CA GLN A 134 1.13 -10.52 -10.06
C GLN A 134 1.03 -9.31 -9.12
N SER A 135 0.13 -8.35 -9.39
CA SER A 135 -0.08 -7.20 -8.49
C SER A 135 -0.57 -7.62 -7.11
N PHE A 136 -0.35 -6.76 -6.11
CA PHE A 136 -0.92 -6.88 -4.77
C PHE A 136 -1.46 -5.54 -4.27
N HIS A 137 -2.80 -5.43 -4.17
CA HIS A 137 -3.46 -4.18 -3.79
C HIS A 137 -4.23 -4.26 -2.47
N GLY A 138 -4.23 -5.43 -1.83
CA GLY A 138 -4.85 -5.64 -0.51
C GLY A 138 -5.65 -6.94 -0.40
N ARG A 139 -6.31 -7.08 0.74
CA ARG A 139 -7.05 -8.30 1.12
C ARG A 139 -8.53 -8.06 1.47
N THR A 140 -9.04 -6.83 1.28
CA THR A 140 -10.50 -6.60 1.32
C THR A 140 -11.14 -7.19 0.06
N ILE A 141 -12.44 -7.48 0.05
CA ILE A 141 -13.09 -8.12 -1.12
C ILE A 141 -12.82 -7.34 -2.42
N SER A 142 -12.96 -6.02 -2.39
CA SER A 142 -12.67 -5.13 -3.52
C SER A 142 -11.19 -5.17 -3.95
N THR A 143 -10.25 -4.96 -3.01
CA THR A 143 -8.81 -4.95 -3.33
C THR A 143 -8.23 -6.33 -3.66
N THR A 144 -8.82 -7.40 -3.14
CA THR A 144 -8.53 -8.78 -3.54
C THR A 144 -9.00 -9.04 -4.97
N SER A 145 -10.13 -8.44 -5.37
CA SER A 145 -10.63 -8.49 -6.76
C SER A 145 -9.68 -7.77 -7.71
N ALA A 146 -8.95 -6.74 -7.24
CA ALA A 146 -7.90 -6.05 -7.97
C ALA A 146 -6.53 -6.75 -7.92
N THR A 147 -6.31 -7.68 -6.97
CA THR A 147 -4.99 -8.33 -6.78
C THR A 147 -4.75 -9.39 -7.86
N GLY A 148 -3.65 -9.25 -8.61
CA GLY A 148 -3.30 -10.08 -9.77
C GLY A 148 -2.66 -11.43 -9.45
N GLN A 149 -2.44 -11.74 -8.18
CA GLN A 149 -1.93 -13.04 -7.74
C GLN A 149 -3.07 -14.05 -7.57
N ALA A 150 -3.28 -14.92 -8.56
CA ALA A 150 -4.35 -15.94 -8.57
C ALA A 150 -4.45 -16.75 -7.27
N LYS A 151 -3.31 -17.17 -6.69
CA LYS A 151 -3.24 -17.91 -5.41
C LYS A 151 -3.93 -17.20 -4.23
N HIS A 152 -3.94 -15.86 -4.24
CA HIS A 152 -4.56 -15.04 -3.21
C HIS A 152 -6.03 -14.73 -3.49
N ARG A 153 -6.45 -14.84 -4.74
CA ARG A 153 -7.75 -14.41 -5.21
C ARG A 153 -8.74 -15.56 -5.35
N ASP A 154 -8.32 -16.66 -5.98
CA ASP A 154 -9.24 -17.68 -6.50
C ASP A 154 -9.99 -18.46 -5.42
N ARG A 155 -9.45 -18.48 -4.19
CA ARG A 155 -10.08 -19.10 -3.01
C ARG A 155 -11.35 -18.37 -2.54
N TYR A 156 -11.60 -17.16 -3.02
CA TYR A 156 -12.69 -16.29 -2.58
C TYR A 156 -13.75 -16.06 -3.68
N ASN A 157 -13.70 -16.83 -4.77
CA ASN A 157 -14.65 -16.67 -5.86
C ASN A 157 -16.10 -17.06 -5.45
N PRO A 158 -17.13 -16.36 -5.99
CA PRO A 158 -17.02 -15.22 -6.90
C PRO A 158 -16.64 -13.92 -6.18
N LEU A 159 -15.71 -13.20 -6.78
CA LEU A 159 -15.28 -11.87 -6.33
C LEU A 159 -16.07 -10.77 -7.04
N MET A 160 -15.72 -9.49 -6.79
CA MET A 160 -16.38 -8.38 -7.45
C MET A 160 -16.23 -8.50 -8.97
N PRO A 161 -17.32 -8.30 -9.74
CA PRO A 161 -17.25 -8.26 -11.19
C PRO A 161 -16.48 -7.00 -11.66
N ASN A 162 -16.24 -6.91 -12.96
CA ASN A 162 -15.67 -5.72 -13.62
C ASN A 162 -14.18 -5.46 -13.33
N TYR A 163 -13.46 -6.47 -12.86
CA TYR A 163 -12.00 -6.43 -12.74
C TYR A 163 -11.35 -7.22 -13.88
N ARG A 164 -10.47 -6.55 -14.64
CA ARG A 164 -9.73 -7.12 -15.78
C ARG A 164 -8.23 -7.08 -15.48
N PHE A 165 -7.48 -7.97 -16.11
CA PHE A 165 -6.05 -8.12 -15.86
C PHE A 165 -5.25 -8.14 -17.15
N VAL A 166 -4.16 -7.37 -17.17
CA VAL A 166 -3.17 -7.34 -18.25
C VAL A 166 -1.79 -7.73 -17.73
N PRO A 167 -0.87 -8.21 -18.57
CA PRO A 167 0.52 -8.39 -18.17
C PRO A 167 1.12 -7.07 -17.68
N TYR A 168 1.86 -7.12 -16.57
CA TYR A 168 2.63 -5.98 -16.10
C TYR A 168 3.71 -5.63 -17.12
N ASN A 169 4.01 -4.33 -17.27
CA ASN A 169 4.98 -3.83 -18.24
C ASN A 169 4.65 -4.13 -19.72
N ASP A 170 3.38 -4.39 -20.06
CA ASP A 170 2.90 -4.55 -21.43
C ASP A 170 1.90 -3.43 -21.78
N ILE A 171 2.42 -2.33 -22.34
CA ILE A 171 1.62 -1.15 -22.67
C ILE A 171 0.59 -1.43 -23.78
N GLU A 172 0.92 -2.32 -24.71
CA GLU A 172 0.03 -2.68 -25.81
C GLU A 172 -1.14 -3.54 -25.32
N ALA A 173 -0.91 -4.43 -24.35
CA ALA A 173 -1.99 -5.14 -23.68
C ALA A 173 -2.90 -4.20 -22.88
N LEU A 174 -2.33 -3.21 -22.19
CA LEU A 174 -3.12 -2.18 -21.51
C LEU A 174 -3.99 -1.42 -22.51
N LYS A 175 -3.39 -0.93 -23.61
CA LYS A 175 -4.08 -0.20 -24.67
C LYS A 175 -5.26 -0.98 -25.27
N ARG A 176 -5.09 -2.28 -25.54
CA ARG A 176 -6.16 -3.14 -26.06
C ARG A 176 -7.29 -3.40 -25.06
N SER A 177 -7.04 -3.22 -23.76
CA SER A 177 -8.00 -3.53 -22.70
C SER A 177 -8.84 -2.33 -22.27
N LEU A 178 -8.46 -1.12 -22.72
CA LEU A 178 -9.19 0.12 -22.47
C LEU A 178 -10.42 0.22 -23.36
N ASP A 179 -11.56 0.54 -22.75
CA ASP A 179 -12.82 0.87 -23.41
C ASP A 179 -13.58 1.95 -22.62
N ASP A 180 -14.78 2.31 -23.10
CA ASP A 180 -15.62 3.36 -22.50
C ASP A 180 -16.22 2.99 -21.13
N ASN A 181 -16.06 1.75 -20.66
CA ASN A 181 -16.50 1.30 -19.34
C ASN A 181 -15.37 1.30 -18.31
N VAL A 182 -14.13 1.63 -18.68
CA VAL A 182 -12.99 1.63 -17.75
C VAL A 182 -12.97 2.91 -16.93
N ALA A 183 -13.18 2.76 -15.62
CA ALA A 183 -13.05 3.83 -14.63
C ALA A 183 -11.60 4.13 -14.30
N ALA A 184 -10.82 3.08 -14.04
CA ALA A 184 -9.42 3.24 -13.68
C ALA A 184 -8.54 2.06 -14.05
N VAL A 185 -7.25 2.37 -14.16
CA VAL A 185 -6.15 1.41 -14.20
C VAL A 185 -5.37 1.56 -12.89
N ILE A 186 -5.22 0.48 -12.13
CA ILE A 186 -4.44 0.46 -10.87
C ILE A 186 -3.13 -0.31 -11.06
N ILE A 187 -2.00 0.35 -10.78
CA ILE A 187 -0.64 -0.13 -11.06
C ILE A 187 0.28 0.19 -9.87
N GLU A 188 1.12 -0.77 -9.49
CA GLU A 188 2.30 -0.52 -8.64
C GLU A 188 3.45 0.03 -9.51
N PRO A 189 4.13 1.13 -9.13
CA PRO A 189 5.27 1.65 -9.89
C PRO A 189 6.41 0.63 -10.03
N ILE A 190 6.59 -0.21 -9.01
CA ILE A 190 7.42 -1.42 -9.00
C ILE A 190 6.58 -2.48 -8.30
N GLN A 191 6.32 -3.62 -8.92
CA GLN A 191 5.56 -4.68 -8.24
C GLN A 191 6.37 -5.26 -7.09
N GLY A 192 5.87 -5.09 -5.88
CA GLY A 192 6.55 -5.53 -4.66
C GLY A 192 6.46 -7.04 -4.47
N GLU A 193 5.28 -7.47 -4.04
CA GLU A 193 4.94 -8.88 -3.78
C GLU A 193 4.99 -9.74 -5.04
N GLY A 194 4.91 -9.13 -6.22
CA GLY A 194 5.08 -9.80 -7.52
C GLY A 194 6.52 -10.24 -7.81
N GLY A 195 7.50 -9.81 -6.99
CA GLY A 195 8.90 -10.22 -7.10
C GLY A 195 9.88 -9.08 -7.35
N VAL A 196 9.58 -7.86 -6.89
CA VAL A 196 10.40 -6.66 -7.13
C VAL A 196 10.61 -6.43 -8.63
N CYS A 197 9.50 -6.35 -9.37
CA CYS A 197 9.51 -6.19 -10.82
C CYS A 197 9.59 -4.71 -11.19
N ILE A 198 10.75 -4.27 -11.66
CA ILE A 198 10.97 -2.91 -12.16
C ILE A 198 10.48 -2.85 -13.62
N PRO A 199 9.57 -1.94 -13.98
CA PRO A 199 9.09 -1.82 -15.36
C PRO A 199 10.15 -1.20 -16.26
N SER A 200 9.96 -1.30 -17.58
CA SER A 200 10.79 -0.57 -18.54
C SER A 200 10.57 0.94 -18.41
N GLU A 201 11.61 1.69 -18.75
CA GLU A 201 11.54 3.15 -18.82
C GLU A 201 10.36 3.60 -19.70
N GLY A 202 9.65 4.64 -19.26
CA GLY A 202 8.48 5.18 -19.99
C GLY A 202 7.15 4.47 -19.71
N TYR A 203 7.14 3.22 -19.22
CA TYR A 203 5.90 2.44 -19.03
C TYR A 203 4.83 3.17 -18.22
N LEU A 204 5.19 3.71 -17.04
CA LEU A 204 4.25 4.41 -16.16
C LEU A 204 3.73 5.71 -16.81
N LYS A 205 4.59 6.39 -17.58
CA LYS A 205 4.24 7.63 -18.27
C LYS A 205 3.31 7.38 -19.45
N GLU A 206 3.54 6.31 -20.19
CA GLU A 206 2.65 5.89 -21.28
C GLU A 206 1.29 5.42 -20.73
N ALA A 207 1.26 4.70 -19.61
CA ALA A 207 0.02 4.32 -18.95
C ALA A 207 -0.82 5.54 -18.52
N ASP A 208 -0.17 6.58 -17.98
CA ASP A 208 -0.80 7.88 -17.68
C ASP A 208 -1.43 8.53 -18.90
N ILE A 209 -0.68 8.61 -20.01
CA ILE A 209 -1.15 9.17 -21.28
C ILE A 209 -2.35 8.39 -21.81
N LEU A 210 -2.30 7.05 -21.79
CA LEU A 210 -3.40 6.19 -22.23
C LEU A 210 -4.66 6.40 -21.37
N CYS A 211 -4.52 6.44 -20.04
CA CYS A 211 -5.65 6.68 -19.15
C CYS A 211 -6.30 8.04 -19.43
N LYS A 212 -5.49 9.10 -19.52
CA LYS A 212 -5.96 10.46 -19.85
C LYS A 212 -6.72 10.50 -21.17
N ASN A 213 -6.18 9.89 -22.23
CA ASN A 213 -6.82 9.84 -23.54
C ASN A 213 -8.14 9.05 -23.54
N ASN A 214 -8.26 8.00 -22.72
CA ASN A 214 -9.48 7.20 -22.58
C ASN A 214 -10.54 7.84 -21.67
N GLY A 215 -10.18 8.88 -20.91
CA GLY A 215 -11.02 9.42 -19.83
C GLY A 215 -11.10 8.52 -18.59
N SER A 216 -10.17 7.58 -18.45
CA SER A 216 -9.99 6.76 -17.24
C SER A 216 -8.99 7.41 -16.29
N LEU A 217 -9.02 7.04 -15.02
CA LEU A 217 -8.02 7.45 -14.04
C LEU A 217 -6.87 6.45 -13.95
N LEU A 218 -5.68 6.96 -13.64
CA LEU A 218 -4.56 6.12 -13.24
C LEU A 218 -4.40 6.17 -11.72
N ILE A 219 -4.51 5.02 -11.07
CA ILE A 219 -4.26 4.84 -9.65
C ILE A 219 -2.85 4.25 -9.50
N MET A 220 -1.94 5.04 -8.93
CA MET A 220 -0.58 4.60 -8.63
C MET A 220 -0.50 4.11 -7.19
N ASP A 221 -0.37 2.80 -7.03
CA ASP A 221 -0.24 2.15 -5.73
C ASP A 221 1.21 2.27 -5.23
N GLU A 222 1.47 3.33 -4.47
CA GLU A 222 2.77 3.60 -3.85
C GLU A 222 2.81 3.18 -2.37
N ILE A 223 1.97 2.22 -1.94
CA ILE A 223 1.96 1.72 -0.56
C ILE A 223 3.36 1.22 -0.15
N GLN A 224 4.06 0.53 -1.05
CA GLN A 224 5.40 0.01 -0.79
C GLN A 224 6.52 0.88 -1.38
N THR A 225 6.31 1.50 -2.55
CA THR A 225 7.35 2.25 -3.27
C THR A 225 7.50 3.70 -2.82
N GLY A 226 6.49 4.24 -2.13
CA GLY A 226 6.48 5.61 -1.65
C GLY A 226 7.41 5.86 -0.46
N PHE A 227 7.36 7.09 0.04
CA PHE A 227 8.13 7.57 1.19
C PHE A 227 9.63 7.23 1.12
N PHE A 228 10.28 7.59 0.02
CA PHE A 228 11.73 7.50 -0.18
C PHE A 228 12.30 6.08 -0.34
N ARG A 229 11.45 5.04 -0.42
CA ARG A 229 11.92 3.66 -0.62
C ARG A 229 12.79 3.49 -1.86
N THR A 230 12.47 4.21 -2.93
CA THR A 230 13.15 4.13 -4.23
C THR A 230 14.17 5.28 -4.44
N GLY A 231 14.41 6.12 -3.42
CA GLY A 231 15.21 7.34 -3.51
C GLY A 231 14.33 8.60 -3.51
N PRO A 232 13.50 8.86 -4.54
CA PRO A 232 12.50 9.93 -4.53
C PRO A 232 11.41 9.72 -3.50
N ALA A 233 10.73 10.80 -3.07
CA ALA A 233 9.59 10.70 -2.13
C ALA A 233 8.48 9.77 -2.65
N PHE A 234 8.18 9.86 -3.95
CA PHE A 234 7.23 9.01 -4.68
C PHE A 234 7.78 8.78 -6.09
N VAL A 235 7.62 7.57 -6.63
CA VAL A 235 8.06 7.23 -8.00
C VAL A 235 7.30 8.07 -9.02
N THR A 236 6.00 8.26 -8.81
CA THR A 236 5.11 9.09 -9.64
C THR A 236 5.68 10.48 -9.92
N GLY A 237 6.11 11.19 -8.88
CA GLY A 237 6.73 12.52 -9.02
C GLY A 237 8.01 12.50 -9.86
N SER A 238 8.86 11.47 -9.70
CA SER A 238 10.10 11.34 -10.47
C SER A 238 9.88 10.96 -11.94
N CYS A 239 8.79 10.26 -12.25
CA CYS A 239 8.41 9.86 -13.61
C CYS A 239 7.55 10.93 -14.32
N GLY A 240 7.21 12.04 -13.64
CA GLY A 240 6.35 13.08 -14.19
C GLY A 240 4.91 12.60 -14.46
N VAL A 241 4.42 11.67 -13.66
CA VAL A 241 3.06 11.10 -13.73
C VAL A 241 2.11 11.85 -12.80
#